data_AF-A0A420WVK5-F1
#
_entry.id   AF-A0A420WVK5-F1
#
_cell.length_a   1.000
_cell.length_b   1.000
_cell.length_c   1.000
_cell.angle_alpha   90.00
_cell.angle_beta   90.00
_cell.angle_gamma   90.00
#
_symmetry.space_group_name_H-M   'P 1'
#
loop_
_entity.id
_entity.type
_entity.pdbx_description
1 polymer ?
#
loop_
_entity_poly.entity_id
_entity_poly.type
_entity_poly.pdbx_seq_one_letter_code
_entity_poly.pdbx_strand_id
1 'polypeptide(L)'
;MNPLKMLRGWRTGGQVLGHDCDGKPLRAGDIVEPALPDDEVVPEFRCRMTVERISQADAGKIIVSTPDGLLGKGWPRYLRKIEGDSDDAGSWQAIGEQTGWQPRAVEAPEEVGA
;
A
#
# COMPACT_ATOMS: atom_id res chain seq x y z
N MET A 1 28.07 -0.26 -12.99
CA MET A 1 26.72 -0.14 -13.60
C MET A 1 25.75 -0.85 -12.68
N ASN A 2 24.81 -0.14 -12.07
CA ASN A 2 23.93 -0.66 -11.02
C ASN A 2 22.53 -0.89 -11.62
N PRO A 3 21.96 -2.11 -11.66
CA PRO A 3 20.74 -2.40 -12.41
C PRO A 3 19.42 -2.16 -11.64
N LEU A 4 19.44 -1.53 -10.47
CA LEU A 4 18.26 -1.40 -9.60
C LEU A 4 17.57 -0.03 -9.70
N LYS A 5 17.08 0.35 -10.89
CA LYS A 5 16.24 1.55 -11.07
C LYS A 5 15.26 1.46 -12.24
N MET A 6 14.54 0.36 -12.46
CA MET A 6 13.44 0.37 -13.45
C MET A 6 12.35 -0.66 -13.14
N LEU A 7 11.51 -0.40 -12.15
CA LEU A 7 10.12 -0.89 -12.13
C LEU A 7 9.22 0.12 -11.38
N ARG A 8 9.34 1.41 -11.72
CA ARG A 8 8.28 2.40 -11.43
C ARG A 8 7.52 2.65 -12.70
N GLY A 9 6.22 2.37 -12.63
CA GLY A 9 5.29 2.60 -13.71
C GLY A 9 5.10 1.34 -14.53
N TRP A 10 4.03 0.61 -14.21
CA TRP A 10 3.03 0.15 -15.17
C TRP A 10 1.69 0.13 -14.42
N ARG A 11 0.91 1.21 -14.57
CA ARG A 11 -0.56 1.11 -14.52
C ARG A 11 -0.99 0.36 -15.79
N THR A 12 -0.65 -0.91 -15.91
CA THR A 12 -1.30 -1.78 -16.88
C THR A 12 -2.69 -2.06 -16.33
N GLY A 13 -3.72 -1.80 -17.13
CA GLY A 13 -5.11 -2.05 -16.80
C GLY A 13 -5.40 -3.55 -16.65
N GLY A 14 -4.81 -4.21 -15.65
CA GLY A 14 -5.01 -5.62 -15.33
C GLY A 14 -6.46 -5.90 -14.96
N GLN A 15 -6.94 -7.13 -15.15
CA GLN A 15 -8.34 -7.52 -14.92
C GLN A 15 -8.93 -6.93 -13.63
N VAL A 16 -10.13 -6.36 -13.73
CA VAL A 16 -10.89 -5.91 -12.54
C VAL A 16 -11.35 -7.15 -11.77
N LEU A 17 -10.92 -7.25 -10.52
CA LEU A 17 -11.22 -8.36 -9.61
C LEU A 17 -12.50 -8.10 -8.79
N GLY A 18 -12.90 -6.84 -8.67
CA GLY A 18 -14.09 -6.41 -7.95
C GLY A 18 -14.17 -4.89 -7.87
N HIS A 19 -15.16 -4.39 -7.14
CA HIS A 19 -15.29 -2.97 -6.82
C HIS A 19 -15.29 -2.80 -5.31
N ASP A 20 -14.63 -1.74 -4.83
CA ASP A 20 -14.52 -1.39 -3.42
C ASP A 20 -15.85 -0.81 -2.88
N CYS A 21 -15.87 -0.36 -1.63
CA CYS A 21 -17.07 0.21 -0.99
C CYS A 21 -17.58 1.49 -1.68
N ASP A 22 -16.71 2.21 -2.39
CA ASP A 22 -17.04 3.46 -3.10
C ASP A 22 -17.28 3.21 -4.60
N GLY A 23 -17.32 1.94 -5.03
CA GLY A 23 -17.50 1.55 -6.43
C GLY A 23 -16.24 1.71 -7.29
N LYS A 24 -15.06 1.93 -6.69
CA LYS A 24 -13.79 2.01 -7.41
C LYS A 24 -13.31 0.62 -7.83
N PRO A 25 -12.77 0.45 -9.04
CA PRO A 25 -12.30 -0.85 -9.51
C PRO A 25 -11.03 -1.29 -8.75
N LEU A 26 -11.06 -2.52 -8.25
CA LEU A 26 -9.92 -3.21 -7.62
C LEU A 26 -9.25 -4.15 -8.62
N ARG A 27 -7.93 -4.09 -8.67
CA ARG A 27 -7.04 -4.88 -9.53
C ARG A 27 -5.89 -5.43 -8.69
N ALA A 28 -5.21 -6.46 -9.19
CA ALA A 28 -4.01 -6.97 -8.53
C ALA A 28 -2.95 -5.86 -8.38
N GLY A 29 -2.32 -5.79 -7.22
CA GLY A 29 -1.36 -4.75 -6.84
C GLY A 29 -1.97 -3.47 -6.25
N ASP A 30 -3.30 -3.31 -6.26
CA ASP A 30 -3.93 -2.18 -5.58
C ASP A 30 -3.76 -2.30 -4.06
N ILE A 31 -3.52 -1.15 -3.41
CA ILE A 31 -3.51 -1.04 -1.95
C ILE A 31 -4.93 -0.78 -1.47
N VAL A 32 -5.33 -1.49 -0.42
CA VAL A 32 -6.67 -1.43 0.17
C VAL A 32 -6.59 -1.45 1.69
N GLU A 33 -7.64 -0.97 2.34
CA GLU A 33 -7.85 -1.11 3.79
C GLU A 33 -9.27 -1.61 4.08
N PRO A 34 -9.57 -2.17 5.26
CA PRO A 34 -10.92 -2.51 5.65
C PRO A 34 -11.80 -1.26 5.77
N ALA A 35 -13.02 -1.33 5.25
CA ALA A 35 -14.04 -0.29 5.39
C ALA A 35 -15.08 -0.59 6.49
N LEU A 36 -14.91 -1.71 7.19
CA LEU A 36 -15.76 -2.14 8.31
C LEU A 36 -15.20 -1.62 9.65
N PRO A 37 -16.03 -1.50 10.69
CA PRO A 37 -15.56 -1.27 12.06
C PRO A 37 -14.50 -2.29 12.48
N ASP A 38 -13.53 -1.85 13.28
CA ASP A 38 -12.40 -2.69 13.72
C ASP A 38 -12.86 -4.00 14.39
N ASP A 39 -13.92 -3.97 15.18
CA ASP A 39 -14.46 -5.15 15.88
C ASP A 39 -15.05 -6.22 14.94
N GLU A 40 -15.36 -5.86 13.69
CA GLU A 40 -15.78 -6.79 12.64
C GLU A 40 -14.61 -7.34 11.80
N VAL A 41 -13.40 -6.79 12.01
CA VAL A 41 -12.20 -7.14 11.26
C VAL A 41 -11.24 -7.91 12.17
N VAL A 42 -10.74 -9.04 11.67
CA VAL A 42 -9.70 -9.84 12.32
C VAL A 42 -8.46 -8.94 12.57
N PRO A 43 -7.91 -8.89 13.79
CA PRO A 43 -6.88 -7.90 14.17
C PRO A 43 -5.70 -7.77 13.20
N GLU A 44 -5.22 -8.90 12.67
CA GLU A 44 -4.10 -9.00 11.74
C GLU A 44 -4.37 -8.28 10.40
N PHE A 45 -5.65 -8.11 10.04
CA PHE A 45 -6.08 -7.48 8.80
C PHE A 45 -6.58 -6.04 8.98
N ARG A 46 -6.45 -5.46 10.18
CA ARG A 46 -6.73 -4.03 10.46
C ARG A 46 -5.59 -3.13 10.00
N CYS A 47 -5.17 -3.31 8.75
CA CYS A 47 -4.03 -2.61 8.16
C CYS A 47 -4.23 -2.40 6.66
N ARG A 48 -3.31 -1.65 6.04
CA ARG A 48 -3.23 -1.58 4.59
C ARG A 48 -2.71 -2.90 4.04
N MET A 49 -3.36 -3.38 3.00
CA MET A 49 -3.10 -4.67 2.36
C MET A 49 -2.97 -4.50 0.85
N THR A 50 -2.34 -5.48 0.20
CA THR A 50 -2.24 -5.53 -1.26
C THR A 50 -3.24 -6.53 -1.81
N VAL A 51 -3.97 -6.15 -2.86
CA VAL A 51 -4.84 -7.07 -3.59
C VAL A 51 -3.98 -8.01 -4.44
N GLU A 52 -4.14 -9.31 -4.25
CA GLU A 52 -3.34 -10.33 -4.96
C GLU A 52 -4.08 -10.85 -6.19
N ARG A 53 -5.26 -11.45 -5.98
CA ARG A 53 -6.02 -12.18 -7.01
C ARG A 53 -7.45 -12.44 -6.56
N ILE A 54 -8.30 -12.93 -7.47
CA ILE A 54 -9.60 -13.50 -7.10
C ILE A 54 -9.42 -14.88 -6.44
N SER A 55 -10.21 -15.19 -5.42
CA SER A 55 -10.24 -16.51 -4.81
C SER A 55 -10.90 -17.50 -5.77
N GLN A 56 -10.21 -18.60 -6.10
CA GLN A 56 -10.79 -19.71 -6.87
C GLN A 56 -11.70 -20.61 -6.02
N ALA A 57 -11.50 -20.60 -4.69
CA ALA A 57 -12.29 -21.42 -3.75
C ALA A 57 -13.56 -20.70 -3.25
N ASP A 58 -13.58 -19.37 -3.28
CA ASP A 58 -14.67 -18.55 -2.78
C ASP A 58 -15.08 -17.54 -3.87
N ALA A 59 -16.10 -17.88 -4.64
CA ALA A 59 -16.56 -17.04 -5.74
C ALA A 59 -16.88 -15.61 -5.26
N GLY A 60 -16.27 -14.61 -5.91
CA GLY A 60 -16.48 -13.20 -5.64
C GLY A 60 -15.66 -12.60 -4.50
N LYS A 61 -14.89 -13.41 -3.75
CA LYS A 61 -13.89 -12.89 -2.80
C LYS A 61 -12.56 -12.67 -3.48
N ILE A 62 -11.80 -11.71 -2.99
CA ILE A 62 -10.40 -11.49 -3.37
C ILE A 62 -9.46 -11.94 -2.27
N ILE A 63 -8.27 -12.36 -2.67
CA ILE A 63 -7.14 -12.63 -1.79
C ILE A 63 -6.39 -11.32 -1.61
N VAL A 64 -6.06 -10.99 -0.36
CA VAL A 64 -5.24 -9.85 0.01
C VAL A 64 -4.05 -10.33 0.84
N SER A 65 -2.93 -9.61 0.76
CA SER A 65 -1.75 -9.83 1.58
C SER A 65 -1.51 -8.64 2.50
N THR A 66 -1.23 -8.92 3.77
CA THR A 66 -0.72 -7.93 4.72
C THR A 66 0.78 -7.67 4.47
N PRO A 67 1.37 -6.58 5.01
CA PRO A 67 2.80 -6.28 4.83
C PRO A 67 3.75 -7.35 5.39
N ASP A 68 3.31 -8.11 6.40
CA ASP A 68 4.03 -9.25 6.98
C ASP A 68 3.80 -10.58 6.22
N GLY A 69 3.04 -10.55 5.13
CA GLY A 69 2.85 -11.68 4.21
C GLY A 69 1.72 -12.63 4.58
N LEU A 70 0.85 -12.27 5.54
CA LEU A 70 -0.34 -13.06 5.84
C LEU A 70 -1.39 -12.89 4.73
N LEU A 71 -2.00 -14.01 4.32
CA LEU A 71 -3.02 -14.02 3.29
C LEU A 71 -4.42 -14.06 3.90
N GLY A 72 -5.25 -13.10 3.50
CA GLY A 72 -6.66 -12.99 3.87
C GLY A 72 -7.58 -13.13 2.68
N LYS A 73 -8.87 -13.38 2.95
CA LYS A 73 -9.93 -13.35 1.95
C LYS A 73 -10.99 -12.34 2.36
N GLY A 74 -11.36 -11.45 1.45
CA GLY A 74 -12.35 -10.40 1.70
C GLY A 74 -13.31 -10.23 0.54
N TRP A 75 -14.51 -9.71 0.85
CA TRP A 75 -15.40 -9.20 -0.19
C TRP A 75 -14.90 -7.83 -0.63
N PRO A 76 -14.75 -7.57 -1.94
CA PRO A 76 -14.34 -6.26 -2.46
C PRO A 76 -15.09 -5.07 -1.84
N ARG A 77 -16.41 -5.19 -1.69
CA ARG A 77 -17.27 -4.14 -1.13
C ARG A 77 -16.99 -3.75 0.33
N TYR A 78 -16.20 -4.55 1.06
CA TYR A 78 -15.81 -4.27 2.45
C TYR A 78 -14.39 -3.70 2.55
N LEU A 79 -13.78 -3.41 1.41
CA LEU A 79 -12.47 -2.81 1.30
C LEU A 79 -12.64 -1.41 0.72
N ARG A 80 -11.73 -0.51 1.09
CA ARG A 80 -11.57 0.80 0.48
C ARG A 80 -10.25 0.82 -0.27
N LYS A 81 -10.27 1.23 -1.54
CA LYS A 81 -9.05 1.43 -2.33
C LYS A 81 -8.32 2.68 -1.85
N ILE A 82 -7.04 2.53 -1.55
CA ILE A 82 -6.15 3.64 -1.26
C ILE A 82 -5.50 4.07 -2.57
N GLU A 83 -5.83 5.28 -3.02
CA GLU A 83 -5.24 5.86 -4.21
C GLU A 83 -3.93 6.55 -3.85
N GLY A 84 -2.81 5.93 -4.23
CA GLY A 84 -1.48 6.50 -4.09
C GLY A 84 -0.83 6.22 -2.75
N ASP A 85 0.15 5.31 -2.76
CA ASP A 85 1.40 5.56 -2.07
C ASP A 85 2.40 6.00 -3.17
N SER A 86 2.34 7.28 -3.53
CA SER A 86 3.63 7.97 -3.70
C SER A 86 4.31 7.85 -2.33
N ASP A 87 5.63 7.76 -2.28
CA ASP A 87 6.43 7.84 -1.06
C ASP A 87 6.29 9.22 -0.37
N ASP A 88 5.07 9.68 -0.12
CA ASP A 88 4.71 10.89 0.60
C ASP A 88 4.24 10.50 2.00
N ALA A 89 5.03 9.65 2.67
CA ALA A 89 5.45 10.04 4.01
C ALA A 89 6.17 11.38 3.81
N GLY A 90 5.39 12.46 3.95
CA GLY A 90 5.53 13.72 3.21
C GLY A 90 6.95 14.14 2.90
N SER A 91 7.19 14.50 1.63
CA SER A 91 8.39 15.25 1.22
C SER A 91 8.84 16.16 2.36
N TRP A 92 10.09 16.03 2.81
CA TRP A 92 10.67 16.88 3.87
C TRP A 92 10.45 18.37 3.63
N GLN A 93 10.21 18.73 2.37
CA GLN A 93 9.78 20.06 1.93
C GLN A 93 8.41 20.47 2.49
N ALA A 94 7.41 19.60 2.47
CA ALA A 94 6.07 19.85 3.03
C ALA A 94 6.10 19.97 4.56
N ILE A 95 6.93 19.18 5.24
CA ILE A 95 7.17 19.32 6.69
C ILE A 95 7.82 20.67 6.98
N GLY A 96 8.79 21.09 6.18
CA GLY A 96 9.44 22.39 6.35
C GLY A 96 8.51 23.58 6.10
N GLU A 97 7.60 23.48 5.14
CA GLU A 97 6.58 24.52 4.89
C GLU A 97 5.56 24.63 6.04
N GLN A 98 5.14 23.52 6.63
CA GLN A 98 4.13 23.53 7.70
C GLN A 98 4.68 23.89 9.08
N THR A 99 5.92 23.50 9.37
CA THR A 99 6.50 23.61 10.73
C THR A 99 7.60 24.66 10.84
N GLY A 100 8.07 25.20 9.71
CA GLY A 100 9.26 26.06 9.65
C GLY A 100 10.56 25.30 9.94
N TRP A 101 10.51 23.97 10.07
CA TRP A 101 11.68 23.14 10.31
C TRP A 101 12.52 23.01 9.04
N GLN A 102 13.83 23.23 9.11
CA GLN A 102 14.73 23.06 7.98
C GLN A 102 15.78 21.98 8.31
N PRO A 103 15.95 20.95 7.47
CA PRO A 103 17.03 19.98 7.66
C PRO A 103 18.37 20.70 7.51
N ARG A 104 19.31 20.44 8.43
CA ARG A 104 20.70 20.86 8.30
C ARG A 104 21.55 19.66 7.92
N ALA A 105 22.41 19.82 6.92
CA ALA A 105 23.44 18.85 6.63
C ALA A 105 24.41 18.80 7.82
N VAL A 106 24.64 17.60 8.35
CA VAL A 106 25.68 17.34 9.36
C VAL A 106 26.75 16.52 8.65
N GLU A 107 28.01 16.92 8.77
CA GLU A 107 29.13 16.12 8.28
C GLU A 107 29.17 14.81 9.06
N ALA A 108 29.05 13.68 8.34
CA ALA A 108 29.25 12.38 8.95
C ALA A 108 30.73 12.26 9.37
N PRO A 109 31.02 11.77 10.59
CA PRO A 109 32.39 11.49 10.97
C PRO A 109 32.99 10.47 9.99
N GLU A 110 34.25 10.67 9.63
CA GLU A 110 35.01 9.74 8.79
C GLU A 110 34.90 8.34 9.42
N GLU A 111 34.42 7.36 8.65
CA GLU A 111 34.45 5.97 9.10
C GLU A 111 35.90 5.62 9.42
N VAL A 112 36.18 5.28 10.67
CA VAL A 112 37.50 4.83 11.11
C VAL A 112 37.83 3.58 10.30
N GLY A 113 38.75 3.71 9.35
CA GLY A 113 39.18 2.62 8.48
C GLY A 113 39.62 1.41 9.30
N ALA A 114 39.16 0.24 8.85
CA ALA A 114 39.53 -1.08 9.37
C ALA A 114 41.03 -1.38 9.19
#